data_AF-A0A8K0G6X3-F1
#
_entry.id   AF-A0A8K0G6X3-F1
#
_cell.length_a   1.000
_cell.length_b   1.000
_cell.length_c   1.000
_cell.angle_alpha   90.00
_cell.angle_beta   90.00
_cell.angle_gamma   90.00
#
_symmetry.space_group_name_H-M   'P 1'
#
loop_
_entity.id
_entity.type
_entity.pdbx_description
1 polymer ?
#
loop_
_entity_poly.entity_id
_entity_poly.type
_entity_poly.pdbx_seq_one_letter_code
_entity_poly.pdbx_strand_id
1 'polypeptide(L)'
;MLNSECPYPRGDYDNWEALVNAGWSYRDALPFFVKSENSHIDREAGYHGKKENLNVEYHKPSSPQFYAFIDANVELGRKVADYNERQQLGVSPVQSNTISCRRQSVSSAFLEPILHRSNLTVLTHSFAIKILINKSTKKAYGILFSHKNQIYKAKERKEIIISAGTINFSQLLMLSGIGPEHHLKHHDIPVLESLA
;
A
#
# COMPACT_ATOMS: atom_id res chain seq x y z
N MET A 1 7.02 -10.38 -25.02
CA MET A 1 8.38 -10.78 -24.58
C MET A 1 9.23 -9.53 -24.66
N LEU A 2 9.62 -8.83 -23.59
CA LEU A 2 9.91 -9.19 -22.21
C LEU A 2 9.23 -8.20 -21.25
N ASN A 3 8.42 -8.69 -20.32
CA ASN A 3 8.00 -7.94 -19.14
C ASN A 3 9.15 -8.02 -18.14
N SER A 4 10.03 -7.03 -18.12
CA SER A 4 11.09 -6.91 -17.13
C SER A 4 10.57 -6.15 -15.91
N GLU A 5 10.54 -6.87 -14.80
CA GLU A 5 10.15 -6.47 -13.46
C GLU A 5 10.83 -5.16 -13.01
N CYS A 6 10.02 -4.12 -12.88
CA CYS A 6 10.31 -2.88 -12.14
C CYS A 6 9.04 -2.60 -11.31
N PRO A 7 9.09 -2.08 -10.08
CA PRO A 7 7.97 -2.22 -9.14
C PRO A 7 6.62 -1.64 -9.58
N TYR A 8 6.60 -0.72 -10.57
CA TYR A 8 5.39 -0.10 -11.08
C TYR A 8 5.54 0.36 -12.54
N PRO A 9 5.58 -0.55 -13.53
CA PRO A 9 5.51 -0.15 -14.93
C PRO A 9 4.16 0.55 -15.14
N ARG A 10 4.14 1.68 -15.86
CA ARG A 10 2.87 2.38 -16.18
C ARG A 10 1.81 1.45 -16.76
N GLY A 11 2.27 0.48 -17.54
CA GLY A 11 1.44 -0.57 -18.12
C GLY A 11 0.67 -1.40 -17.10
N ASP A 12 1.13 -1.56 -15.86
CA ASP A 12 0.37 -2.31 -14.85
C ASP A 12 -0.91 -1.59 -14.44
N TYR A 13 -0.85 -0.27 -14.24
CA TYR A 13 -2.03 0.55 -13.94
C TYR A 13 -3.00 0.61 -15.12
N ASP A 14 -2.47 0.79 -16.33
CA ASP A 14 -3.32 0.81 -17.53
C ASP A 14 -3.96 -0.57 -17.77
N ASN A 15 -3.24 -1.66 -17.48
CA ASN A 15 -3.81 -3.01 -17.47
C ASN A 15 -4.86 -3.18 -16.37
N TRP A 16 -4.67 -2.61 -15.18
CA TRP A 16 -5.67 -2.63 -14.11
C TRP A 16 -6.94 -1.89 -14.48
N GLU A 17 -6.85 -0.74 -15.15
CA GLU A 17 -8.03 -0.04 -15.65
C GLU A 17 -8.83 -0.92 -16.62
N ALA A 18 -8.14 -1.64 -17.51
CA ALA A 18 -8.79 -2.57 -18.44
C ALA A 18 -9.44 -3.78 -17.76
N LEU A 19 -8.92 -4.23 -16.61
CA LEU A 19 -9.41 -5.40 -15.87
C LEU A 19 -10.49 -5.06 -14.83
N VAL A 20 -10.32 -3.94 -14.12
CA VAL A 20 -11.09 -3.62 -12.93
C VAL A 20 -12.22 -2.65 -13.25
N ASN A 21 -11.88 -1.44 -13.71
CA ASN A 21 -12.78 -0.37 -14.17
C ASN A 21 -11.99 0.95 -14.33
N ALA A 22 -12.63 1.95 -14.93
CA ALA A 22 -12.11 3.31 -15.09
C ALA A 22 -11.58 3.93 -13.78
N GLY A 23 -10.52 4.73 -13.89
CA GLY A 23 -9.93 5.48 -12.78
C GLY A 23 -8.73 4.82 -12.11
N TRP A 24 -8.28 3.69 -12.66
CA TRP A 24 -7.06 2.98 -12.21
C TRP A 24 -5.89 3.10 -13.18
N SER A 25 -6.01 3.93 -14.23
CA SER A 25 -4.91 4.18 -15.17
C SER A 25 -3.71 4.84 -14.48
N TYR A 26 -2.53 4.75 -15.10
CA TYR A 26 -1.34 5.42 -14.55
C TYR A 26 -1.56 6.93 -14.43
N ARG A 27 -2.27 7.53 -15.40
CA ARG A 27 -2.61 8.95 -15.40
C ARG A 27 -3.44 9.33 -14.17
N ASP A 28 -4.37 8.48 -13.78
CA ASP A 28 -5.27 8.76 -12.65
C ASP A 28 -4.61 8.46 -11.30
N ALA A 29 -3.65 7.51 -11.27
CA ALA A 29 -2.87 7.16 -10.08
C ALA A 29 -1.73 8.16 -9.77
N LEU A 30 -1.08 8.71 -10.79
CA LEU A 30 0.09 9.60 -10.65
C LEU A 30 -0.13 10.78 -9.67
N PRO A 31 -1.26 11.50 -9.68
CA PRO A 31 -1.52 12.56 -8.71
C PRO A 31 -1.46 12.09 -7.25
N PHE A 32 -1.82 10.84 -6.96
CA PHE A 32 -1.74 10.29 -5.61
C PHE A 32 -0.31 9.94 -5.20
N PHE A 33 0.53 9.45 -6.13
CA PHE A 33 1.96 9.24 -5.86
C PHE A 33 2.65 10.56 -5.56
N VAL A 34 2.46 11.56 -6.43
CA VAL A 34 3.00 12.92 -6.24
C VAL A 34 2.48 13.53 -4.93
N LYS A 35 1.21 13.33 -4.58
CA LYS A 35 0.65 13.83 -3.32
C LYS A 35 1.16 13.08 -2.08
N SER A 36 1.59 11.83 -2.21
CA SER A 36 2.09 11.09 -1.04
C SER A 36 3.51 11.52 -0.64
N GLU A 37 4.26 12.10 -1.56
CA GLU A 37 5.72 12.18 -1.51
C GLU A 37 6.26 13.56 -1.10
N ASN A 38 7.38 13.54 -0.39
CA ASN A 38 8.30 14.64 -0.19
C ASN A 38 9.70 14.22 -0.64
N SER A 39 9.93 14.32 -1.94
CA SER A 39 11.12 13.84 -2.62
C SER A 39 12.26 14.84 -2.57
N HIS A 40 13.48 14.35 -2.37
CA HIS A 40 14.71 15.11 -2.55
C HIS A 40 15.35 14.90 -3.93
N ILE A 41 14.65 14.20 -4.84
CA ILE A 41 15.17 13.83 -6.15
C ILE A 41 14.90 14.94 -7.16
N ASP A 42 15.94 15.53 -7.69
CA ASP A 42 15.85 16.62 -8.66
C ASP A 42 15.95 16.09 -10.09
N ARG A 43 14.79 15.83 -10.70
CA ARG A 43 14.63 15.23 -12.03
C ARG A 43 13.38 15.82 -12.74
N GLU A 44 12.82 15.14 -13.74
CA GLU A 44 11.69 15.61 -14.55
C GLU A 44 10.51 16.05 -13.68
N ALA A 45 10.02 17.27 -13.94
CA ALA A 45 8.92 17.84 -13.19
C ALA A 45 7.63 17.04 -13.38
N GLY A 46 6.86 16.88 -12.30
CA GLY A 46 5.54 16.25 -12.33
C GLY A 46 5.49 14.77 -11.96
N TYR A 47 6.65 14.13 -11.71
CA TYR A 47 6.70 12.74 -11.22
C TYR A 47 6.95 12.61 -9.72
N HIS A 48 7.53 13.64 -9.12
CA HIS A 48 7.86 13.63 -7.70
C HIS A 48 7.14 14.71 -6.91
N GLY A 49 6.60 14.33 -5.75
CA GLY A 49 6.06 15.24 -4.75
C GLY A 49 7.16 15.95 -3.98
N LYS A 50 6.91 17.17 -3.49
CA LYS A 50 7.90 18.00 -2.77
C LYS A 50 7.38 18.62 -1.48
N LYS A 51 6.20 18.20 -1.01
CA LYS A 51 5.44 18.99 -0.01
C LYS A 51 4.86 18.17 1.14
N GLU A 52 4.78 16.85 0.99
CA GLU A 52 3.89 16.04 1.81
C GLU A 52 4.70 15.19 2.80
N ASN A 53 4.17 14.03 3.23
CA ASN A 53 4.67 13.40 4.44
C ASN A 53 5.76 12.34 4.22
N LEU A 54 5.75 11.63 3.09
CA LEU A 54 6.65 10.51 2.86
C LEU A 54 7.95 10.98 2.21
N ASN A 55 9.01 11.07 3.00
CA ASN A 55 10.32 11.46 2.54
C ASN A 55 10.91 10.42 1.59
N VAL A 56 11.39 10.86 0.43
CA VAL A 56 12.08 10.00 -0.53
C VAL A 56 13.42 10.61 -0.87
N GLU A 57 14.49 9.85 -0.67
CA GLU A 57 15.85 10.26 -0.98
C GLU A 57 16.63 9.10 -1.60
N TYR A 58 17.72 9.40 -2.31
CA TYR A 58 18.64 8.34 -2.71
C TYR A 58 19.32 7.73 -1.48
N HIS A 59 19.49 6.40 -1.50
CA HIS A 59 20.14 5.68 -0.42
C HIS A 59 21.53 6.26 -0.10
N LYS A 60 21.79 6.48 1.20
CA LYS A 60 23.07 6.90 1.75
C LYS A 60 23.44 6.03 2.97
N PRO A 61 24.74 5.76 3.22
CA PRO A 61 25.89 6.18 2.43
C PRO A 61 25.99 5.43 1.09
N SER A 62 26.58 6.08 0.09
CA SER A 62 26.96 5.42 -1.16
C SER A 62 28.32 4.74 -1.01
N SER A 63 28.57 3.72 -1.84
CA SER A 63 29.84 3.01 -1.88
C SER A 63 30.52 3.17 -3.24
N PRO A 64 31.86 3.02 -3.34
CA PRO A 64 32.54 3.02 -4.62
C PRO A 64 32.01 1.94 -5.58
N GLN A 65 31.60 0.78 -5.05
CA GLN A 65 31.02 -0.31 -5.84
C GLN A 65 29.68 0.08 -6.45
N PHE A 66 28.88 0.87 -5.74
CA PHE A 66 27.63 1.39 -6.26
C PHE A 66 27.88 2.30 -7.50
N TYR A 67 28.81 3.24 -7.41
CA TYR A 67 29.14 4.09 -8.55
C TYR A 67 29.75 3.31 -9.72
N ALA A 68 30.67 2.37 -9.44
CA ALA A 68 31.23 1.48 -10.45
C ALA A 68 30.15 0.67 -11.18
N PHE A 69 29.10 0.24 -10.49
CA PHE A 69 27.96 -0.43 -11.11
C PHE A 69 27.17 0.49 -12.05
N ILE A 70 26.92 1.75 -11.65
CA ILE A 70 26.24 2.72 -12.52
C ILE A 70 27.09 2.99 -13.75
N ASP A 71 28.38 3.27 -13.57
CA ASP A 71 29.31 3.63 -14.64
C ASP A 71 29.47 2.48 -15.65
N ALA A 72 29.65 1.24 -15.18
CA ALA A 72 29.72 0.07 -16.06
C ALA A 72 28.46 -0.11 -16.91
N ASN A 73 27.28 0.20 -16.37
CA ASN A 73 26.03 0.16 -17.16
C ASN A 73 25.96 1.29 -18.19
N VAL A 74 26.50 2.46 -17.88
CA VAL A 74 26.62 3.57 -18.84
C VAL A 74 27.58 3.21 -19.98
N GLU A 75 28.70 2.55 -19.68
CA GLU A 75 29.62 2.03 -20.71
C GLU A 75 28.96 1.00 -21.63
N LEU A 76 28.03 0.21 -21.11
CA LEU A 76 27.18 -0.71 -21.89
C LEU A 76 26.04 0.00 -22.65
N GLY A 77 26.00 1.33 -22.65
CA GLY A 77 25.02 2.15 -23.36
C GLY A 77 23.68 2.33 -22.65
N ARG A 78 23.56 1.97 -21.36
CA ARG A 78 22.36 2.26 -20.58
C ARG A 78 22.33 3.72 -20.15
N LYS A 79 21.15 4.34 -20.20
CA LYS A 79 20.96 5.68 -19.67
C LYS A 79 20.76 5.63 -18.15
N VAL A 80 21.35 6.59 -17.45
CA VAL A 80 20.98 6.85 -16.05
C VAL A 80 19.58 7.46 -16.04
N ALA A 81 18.62 6.75 -15.47
CA ALA A 81 17.20 7.10 -15.48
C ALA A 81 16.64 7.22 -14.06
N ASP A 82 15.46 7.79 -13.94
CA ASP A 82 14.61 7.65 -12.76
C ASP A 82 13.47 6.69 -13.12
N TYR A 83 13.39 5.57 -12.40
CA TYR A 83 12.42 4.53 -12.70
C TYR A 83 10.96 4.94 -12.37
N ASN A 84 10.75 6.06 -11.69
CA ASN A 84 9.44 6.63 -11.40
C ASN A 84 8.98 7.68 -12.44
N GLU A 85 9.78 7.96 -13.47
CA GLU A 85 9.48 8.95 -14.51
C GLU A 85 8.87 8.35 -15.78
N ARG A 86 8.96 9.08 -16.90
CA ARG A 86 8.58 8.58 -18.23
C ARG A 86 9.47 7.43 -18.68
N GLN A 87 10.79 7.58 -18.50
CA GLN A 87 11.76 6.58 -18.93
C GLN A 87 12.06 5.61 -17.78
N GLN A 88 11.31 4.51 -17.70
CA GLN A 88 11.48 3.54 -16.61
C GLN A 88 12.66 2.58 -16.82
N LEU A 89 13.06 2.34 -18.09
CA LEU A 89 14.17 1.45 -18.42
C LEU A 89 15.50 2.22 -18.41
N GLY A 90 16.43 1.77 -17.60
CA GLY A 90 17.76 2.34 -17.48
C GLY A 90 18.52 1.77 -16.30
N VAL A 91 19.53 2.50 -15.86
CA VAL A 91 20.22 2.26 -14.59
C VAL A 91 19.92 3.44 -13.66
N SER A 92 19.71 3.20 -12.36
CA SER A 92 19.32 4.27 -11.44
C SER A 92 19.87 4.02 -10.04
N PRO A 93 20.21 5.08 -9.29
CA PRO A 93 20.36 4.98 -7.84
C PRO A 93 19.05 4.57 -7.17
N VAL A 94 19.15 3.71 -6.16
CA VAL A 94 17.98 3.27 -5.40
C VAL A 94 17.45 4.43 -4.56
N GLN A 95 16.15 4.66 -4.67
CA GLN A 95 15.40 5.60 -3.84
C GLN A 95 14.82 4.86 -2.62
N SER A 96 14.84 5.50 -1.47
CA SER A 96 14.36 4.93 -0.21
C SER A 96 13.51 5.91 0.59
N ASN A 97 12.53 5.36 1.31
CA ASN A 97 11.73 6.09 2.28
C ASN A 97 12.54 6.31 3.57
N THR A 98 13.45 7.28 3.54
CA THR A 98 14.35 7.58 4.64
C THR A 98 14.44 9.08 4.88
N ILE A 99 14.68 9.46 6.14
CA ILE A 99 15.06 10.83 6.52
C ILE A 99 16.46 10.72 7.14
N SER A 100 17.45 11.35 6.51
CA SER A 100 18.84 11.33 7.01
C SER A 100 19.34 9.89 7.25
N CYS A 101 19.14 9.00 6.25
CA CYS A 101 19.53 7.58 6.30
C CYS A 101 18.80 6.72 7.34
N ARG A 102 17.74 7.23 7.99
CA ARG A 102 16.87 6.45 8.88
C ARG A 102 15.56 6.14 8.21
N ARG A 103 15.08 4.91 8.36
CA ARG A 103 13.76 4.50 7.85
C ARG A 103 12.67 5.46 8.33
N GLN A 104 11.88 5.96 7.39
CA GLN A 104 10.59 6.56 7.69
C GLN A 104 9.49 5.51 7.40
N SER A 105 8.69 5.19 8.40
CA SER A 105 7.55 4.30 8.24
C SER A 105 6.31 5.09 7.78
N VAL A 106 5.32 4.39 7.24
CA VAL A 106 4.00 4.97 6.93
C VAL A 106 3.35 5.56 8.19
N SER A 107 3.55 4.96 9.38
CA SER A 107 3.04 5.51 10.63
C SER A 107 3.69 6.85 10.96
N SER A 108 5.01 6.95 10.88
CA SER A 108 5.73 8.20 11.14
C SER A 108 5.43 9.29 10.13
N ALA A 109 5.17 8.92 8.87
CA ALA A 109 4.80 9.86 7.83
C ALA A 109 3.35 10.34 8.00
N PHE A 110 2.38 9.44 8.07
CA PHE A 110 0.96 9.81 7.91
C PHE A 110 0.15 9.80 9.20
N LEU A 111 0.55 9.03 10.21
CA LEU A 111 -0.25 8.84 11.43
C LEU A 111 0.25 9.72 12.58
N GLU A 112 1.53 9.63 12.91
CA GLU A 112 2.15 10.35 14.03
C GLU A 112 1.88 11.86 13.99
N PRO A 113 1.98 12.57 12.84
CA PRO A 113 1.72 14.00 12.80
C PRO A 113 0.29 14.39 13.14
N ILE A 114 -0.67 13.47 13.02
CA ILE A 114 -2.11 13.74 13.20
C ILE A 114 -2.72 13.04 14.41
N LEU A 115 -1.92 12.36 15.25
CA LEU A 115 -2.40 11.68 16.46
C LEU A 115 -3.09 12.61 17.46
N HIS A 116 -2.79 13.90 17.41
CA HIS A 116 -3.39 14.92 18.27
C HIS A 116 -4.86 15.24 17.92
N ARG A 117 -5.37 14.78 16.77
CA ARG A 117 -6.74 15.09 16.32
C ARG A 117 -7.77 14.36 17.18
N SER A 118 -8.70 15.10 17.78
CA SER A 118 -9.75 14.55 18.66
C SER A 118 -10.74 13.60 17.98
N ASN A 119 -10.83 13.63 16.65
CA ASN A 119 -11.67 12.73 15.86
C ASN A 119 -10.95 11.46 15.38
N LEU A 120 -9.72 11.22 15.83
CA LEU A 120 -8.93 10.04 15.50
C LEU A 120 -8.57 9.27 16.78
N THR A 121 -8.93 7.99 16.81
CA THR A 121 -8.54 7.07 17.89
C THR A 121 -7.72 5.93 17.32
N VAL A 122 -6.52 5.74 17.85
CA VAL A 122 -5.63 4.62 17.48
C VAL A 122 -5.53 3.66 18.67
N LEU A 123 -5.90 2.40 18.45
CA LEU A 123 -5.79 1.35 19.44
C LEU A 123 -4.74 0.34 19.03
N THR A 124 -3.58 0.36 19.68
CA THR A 124 -2.55 -0.68 19.53
C THR A 124 -2.88 -1.91 20.38
N HIS A 125 -2.18 -3.02 20.13
CA HIS A 125 -2.48 -4.32 20.77
C HIS A 125 -3.95 -4.72 20.61
N SER A 126 -4.49 -4.44 19.44
CA SER A 126 -5.88 -4.69 19.07
C SER A 126 -5.91 -5.55 17.82
N PHE A 127 -6.52 -6.73 17.90
CA PHE A 127 -6.59 -7.66 16.76
C PHE A 127 -8.04 -7.82 16.30
N ALA A 128 -8.32 -7.51 15.04
CA ALA A 128 -9.62 -7.71 14.42
C ALA A 128 -9.90 -9.21 14.27
N ILE A 129 -11.00 -9.67 14.87
CA ILE A 129 -11.37 -11.09 14.87
C ILE A 129 -12.44 -11.38 13.83
N LYS A 130 -13.46 -10.53 13.76
CA LYS A 130 -14.63 -10.77 12.91
C LYS A 130 -15.39 -9.48 12.61
N ILE A 131 -15.83 -9.34 11.37
CA ILE A 131 -16.75 -8.29 10.95
C ILE A 131 -18.17 -8.77 11.25
N LEU A 132 -18.94 -7.89 11.88
CA LEU A 132 -20.33 -8.16 12.23
C LEU A 132 -21.23 -7.65 11.12
N ILE A 133 -21.84 -8.57 10.40
CA ILE A 133 -22.66 -8.28 9.22
C ILE A 133 -24.07 -8.81 9.45
N ASN A 134 -25.06 -8.00 9.11
CA ASN A 134 -26.45 -8.41 9.17
C ASN A 134 -26.75 -9.35 7.99
N LYS A 135 -27.30 -10.54 8.27
CA LYS A 135 -27.55 -11.57 7.25
C LYS A 135 -28.57 -11.16 6.20
N SER A 136 -29.62 -10.44 6.58
CA SER A 136 -30.71 -10.05 5.67
C SER A 136 -30.35 -8.80 4.86
N THR A 137 -29.73 -7.79 5.48
CA THR A 137 -29.40 -6.54 4.79
C THR A 137 -28.02 -6.55 4.14
N LYS A 138 -27.18 -7.53 4.46
CA LYS A 138 -25.76 -7.62 4.07
C LYS A 138 -24.93 -6.39 4.48
N LYS A 139 -25.43 -5.58 5.40
CA LYS A 139 -24.72 -4.40 5.92
C LYS A 139 -23.83 -4.77 7.10
N ALA A 140 -22.55 -4.40 7.01
CA ALA A 140 -21.65 -4.42 8.15
C ALA A 140 -22.11 -3.38 9.18
N TYR A 141 -22.14 -3.75 10.46
CA TYR A 141 -22.61 -2.88 11.54
C TYR A 141 -21.62 -2.76 12.71
N GLY A 142 -20.48 -3.46 12.63
CA GLY A 142 -19.44 -3.38 13.62
C GLY A 142 -18.34 -4.41 13.43
N ILE A 143 -17.38 -4.38 14.35
CA ILE A 143 -16.24 -5.29 14.38
C ILE A 143 -16.08 -5.86 15.79
N LEU A 144 -15.79 -7.16 15.86
CA LEU A 144 -15.31 -7.85 17.04
C LEU A 144 -13.79 -7.85 17.00
N PHE A 145 -13.15 -7.39 18.07
CA PHE A 145 -11.70 -7.34 18.17
C PHE A 145 -11.25 -7.69 19.58
N SER A 146 -10.06 -8.28 19.72
CA SER A 146 -9.40 -8.38 21.03
C SER A 146 -8.62 -7.10 21.30
N HIS A 147 -8.58 -6.66 22.54
CA HIS A 147 -7.67 -5.63 23.02
C HIS A 147 -7.17 -6.03 24.40
N LYS A 148 -5.84 -6.15 24.56
CA LYS A 148 -5.22 -6.58 25.83
C LYS A 148 -5.89 -7.83 26.44
N ASN A 149 -6.08 -8.86 25.61
CA ASN A 149 -6.69 -10.16 25.96
C ASN A 149 -8.17 -10.13 26.35
N GLN A 150 -8.89 -9.02 26.11
CA GLN A 150 -10.33 -8.93 26.29
C GLN A 150 -11.03 -8.69 24.95
N ILE A 151 -12.24 -9.22 24.80
CA ILE A 151 -13.01 -9.10 23.57
C ILE A 151 -13.92 -7.88 23.66
N TYR A 152 -13.83 -7.03 22.63
CA TYR A 152 -14.63 -5.82 22.49
C TYR A 152 -15.39 -5.82 21.18
N LYS A 153 -16.50 -5.06 21.18
CA LYS A 153 -17.31 -4.81 20.00
C LYS A 153 -17.39 -3.32 19.74
N ALA A 154 -16.87 -2.88 18.60
CA ALA A 154 -17.07 -1.52 18.11
C ALA A 154 -18.21 -1.52 17.10
N LYS A 155 -19.15 -0.57 17.24
CA LYS A 155 -20.22 -0.34 16.27
C LYS A 155 -19.77 0.68 15.24
N GLU A 156 -20.19 0.46 14.01
CA GLU A 156 -19.88 1.33 12.88
C GLU A 156 -21.12 2.21 12.55
N ARG A 157 -20.92 3.43 12.01
CA ARG A 157 -21.99 4.40 11.65
C ARG A 157 -22.13 4.70 10.15
N LYS A 158 -21.11 4.41 9.34
CA LYS A 158 -20.93 4.64 7.91
C LYS A 158 -20.34 3.39 7.22
N GLU A 159 -19.03 3.16 7.36
CA GLU A 159 -18.27 2.11 6.67
C GLU A 159 -17.16 1.46 7.53
N ILE A 160 -16.85 0.18 7.24
CA ILE A 160 -15.65 -0.53 7.76
C ILE A 160 -14.63 -0.64 6.63
N ILE A 161 -13.46 -0.02 6.82
CA ILE A 161 -12.32 -0.13 5.89
C ILE A 161 -11.34 -1.17 6.43
N ILE A 162 -11.01 -2.18 5.63
CA ILE A 162 -10.09 -3.26 6.02
C ILE A 162 -8.74 -3.04 5.36
N SER A 163 -7.75 -2.67 6.16
CA SER A 163 -6.35 -2.48 5.71
C SER A 163 -5.41 -3.46 6.41
N ALA A 164 -5.79 -4.74 6.46
CA ALA A 164 -5.08 -5.78 7.22
C ALA A 164 -3.92 -6.46 6.46
N GLY A 165 -3.63 -6.02 5.23
CA GLY A 165 -2.71 -6.70 4.32
C GLY A 165 -3.35 -7.93 3.65
N THR A 166 -2.75 -8.40 2.55
CA THR A 166 -3.32 -9.45 1.68
C THR A 166 -3.63 -10.75 2.41
N ILE A 167 -2.78 -11.13 3.37
CA ILE A 167 -2.94 -12.39 4.14
C ILE A 167 -4.08 -12.29 5.15
N ASN A 168 -4.03 -11.32 6.07
CA ASN A 168 -5.02 -11.23 7.13
C ASN A 168 -6.38 -10.73 6.64
N PHE A 169 -6.42 -10.00 5.52
CA PHE A 169 -7.67 -9.57 4.90
C PHE A 169 -8.56 -10.77 4.54
N SER A 170 -8.02 -11.73 3.78
CA SER A 170 -8.76 -12.93 3.36
C SER A 170 -9.20 -13.76 4.56
N GLN A 171 -8.33 -13.90 5.57
CA GLN A 171 -8.67 -14.58 6.81
C GLN A 171 -9.84 -13.90 7.54
N LEU A 172 -9.79 -12.57 7.69
CA LEU A 172 -10.83 -11.81 8.38
C LEU A 172 -12.17 -11.92 7.65
N LEU A 173 -12.18 -11.87 6.31
CA LEU A 173 -13.39 -12.10 5.51
C LEU A 173 -13.97 -13.49 5.74
N MET A 174 -13.13 -14.53 5.69
CA MET A 174 -13.59 -15.91 5.92
C MET A 174 -14.15 -16.09 7.34
N LEU A 175 -13.48 -15.57 8.37
CA LEU A 175 -14.00 -15.58 9.76
C LEU A 175 -15.33 -14.82 9.89
N SER A 176 -15.58 -13.87 8.99
CA SER A 176 -16.81 -13.10 8.88
C SER A 176 -17.90 -13.79 8.04
N GLY A 177 -17.63 -14.98 7.52
CA GLY A 177 -18.55 -15.77 6.70
C GLY A 177 -18.54 -15.41 5.22
N ILE A 178 -17.52 -14.70 4.74
CA ILE A 178 -17.36 -14.30 3.34
C ILE A 178 -16.16 -15.07 2.76
N GLY A 179 -16.40 -15.98 1.81
CA GLY A 179 -15.33 -16.80 1.23
C GLY A 179 -15.86 -18.10 0.60
N PRO A 180 -14.97 -19.04 0.24
CA PRO A 180 -15.37 -20.28 -0.41
C PRO A 180 -16.25 -21.14 0.51
N GLU A 181 -17.47 -21.44 0.07
CA GLU A 181 -18.50 -22.11 0.88
C GLU A 181 -18.02 -23.42 1.52
N HIS A 182 -17.33 -24.28 0.76
CA HIS A 182 -16.82 -25.55 1.26
C HIS A 182 -15.82 -25.35 2.42
N HIS A 183 -14.92 -24.37 2.29
CA HIS A 183 -13.92 -24.09 3.31
C HIS A 183 -14.55 -23.50 4.57
N LEU A 184 -15.54 -22.61 4.42
CA LEU A 184 -16.28 -22.05 5.56
C LEU A 184 -17.03 -23.15 6.33
N LYS A 185 -17.73 -24.04 5.63
CA LYS A 185 -18.44 -25.18 6.25
C LYS A 185 -17.50 -26.14 6.95
N HIS A 186 -16.33 -26.41 6.39
CA HIS A 186 -15.31 -27.27 7.01
C HIS A 186 -14.85 -26.76 8.39
N HIS A 187 -14.89 -25.44 8.60
CA HIS A 187 -14.53 -24.79 9.86
C HIS A 187 -15.73 -24.38 10.72
N ASP A 188 -16.93 -24.92 10.45
CA ASP A 188 -18.18 -24.58 11.16
C ASP A 188 -18.51 -23.08 11.15
N ILE A 189 -18.07 -22.36 10.11
CA ILE A 189 -18.35 -20.93 9.93
C ILE A 189 -19.66 -20.77 9.13
N PRO A 190 -20.67 -20.06 9.66
CA PRO A 190 -21.87 -19.77 8.91
C PRO A 190 -21.55 -18.96 7.64
N VAL A 191 -21.95 -19.50 6.49
CA VAL A 191 -21.77 -18.86 5.19
C VAL A 191 -22.72 -17.67 5.10
N LEU A 192 -22.14 -16.48 5.02
CA LEU A 192 -22.86 -15.25 4.74
C LEU A 192 -22.87 -14.97 3.25
N GLU A 193 -21.72 -15.04 2.59
CA GLU A 193 -21.56 -14.83 1.16
C GLU A 193 -20.54 -15.81 0.61
N SER A 194 -20.89 -16.53 -0.44
CA SER A 194 -19.96 -17.43 -1.11
C SER A 194 -19.21 -16.66 -2.18
N LEU A 195 -17.89 -16.59 -2.05
CA LEU A 195 -17.00 -16.09 -3.11
C LEU A 195 -16.32 -17.29 -3.77
N ALA A 196 -16.48 -17.39 -5.09
CA ALA A 196 -15.89 -18.44 -5.93
C ALA A 196 -14.40 -18.18 -6.17
#